data_AF-A0A075FN13-F1
#
_entry.id   AF-A0A075FN13-F1
#
_cell.length_a   1.000
_cell.length_b   1.000
_cell.length_c   1.000
_cell.angle_alpha   90.00
_cell.angle_beta   90.00
_cell.angle_gamma   90.00
#
_symmetry.space_group_name_H-M   'P 1'
#
loop_
_entity.id
_entity.type
_entity.pdbx_description
1 polymer ?
#
loop_
_entity_poly.entity_id
_entity_poly.type
_entity_poly.pdbx_seq_one_letter_code
_entity_poly.pdbx_strand_id
1 'polypeptide(L)'
;MSWVERTPIMGSAHGSDGDDVTVLAYVEAHLDSHRALGEAAAERGSGWGAGDHAKMTTRMAAAHQGAVDFLMPGGEVSRARAGLLFIESYRELPLLTWPRKLIDAIVELEESMVKWRHAHARMVERIMGRRIGTGGTSGVDYLDMTSQYRIFKDLWGVRTILVKPQERPALRNAEFYGYTAES
;
A
#
# COMPACT_ATOMS: atom_id res chain seq x y z
N MET A 1 6.87 -10.64 -7.95
CA MET A 1 7.72 -9.52 -7.48
C MET A 1 8.77 -10.07 -6.53
N SER A 2 9.68 -10.93 -7.03
CA SER A 2 10.56 -11.72 -6.16
C SER A 2 11.52 -10.88 -5.32
N TRP A 3 11.85 -9.66 -5.75
CA TRP A 3 12.78 -8.82 -5.01
C TRP A 3 12.20 -8.29 -3.69
N VAL A 4 10.89 -7.99 -3.64
CA VAL A 4 10.21 -7.47 -2.43
C VAL A 4 10.09 -8.55 -1.37
N GLU A 5 9.88 -9.80 -1.77
CA GLU A 5 9.84 -10.96 -0.87
C GLU A 5 11.16 -11.14 -0.12
N ARG A 6 12.28 -10.74 -0.74
CA ARG A 6 13.62 -10.80 -0.13
C ARG A 6 13.89 -9.67 0.86
N THR A 7 12.99 -8.71 1.02
CA THR A 7 13.13 -7.67 2.04
C THR A 7 13.29 -8.34 3.40
N PRO A 8 14.37 -8.03 4.15
CA PRO A 8 14.49 -8.50 5.51
C PRO A 8 13.44 -7.82 6.38
N ILE A 9 12.64 -8.60 7.10
CA ILE A 9 11.54 -8.11 7.94
C ILE A 9 11.91 -8.44 9.39
N MET A 10 11.94 -7.42 10.25
CA MET A 10 12.34 -7.58 11.66
C MET A 10 13.72 -8.26 11.83
N GLY A 11 14.63 -8.01 10.90
CA GLY A 11 15.96 -8.62 10.84
C GLY A 11 16.00 -10.07 10.36
N SER A 12 14.86 -10.67 10.00
CA SER A 12 14.81 -12.01 9.40
C SER A 12 15.04 -11.93 7.89
N ALA A 13 15.99 -12.72 7.39
CA ALA A 13 16.25 -12.84 5.96
C ALA A 13 15.25 -13.78 5.30
N HIS A 14 14.93 -13.56 4.03
CA HIS A 14 14.01 -14.43 3.30
C HIS A 14 14.52 -15.88 3.25
N GLY A 15 13.73 -16.79 3.80
CA GLY A 15 14.02 -18.23 3.83
C GLY A 15 15.05 -18.66 4.87
N SER A 16 15.43 -17.79 5.82
CA SER A 16 16.19 -18.23 7.00
C SER A 16 15.31 -19.02 7.99
N ASP A 17 15.93 -19.76 8.90
CA ASP A 17 15.20 -20.50 9.93
C ASP A 17 14.33 -19.55 10.78
N GLY A 18 13.04 -19.86 10.90
CA GLY A 18 12.06 -19.07 11.67
C GLY A 18 11.59 -17.78 10.98
N ASP A 19 11.86 -17.62 9.70
CA ASP A 19 11.47 -16.44 8.91
C ASP A 19 9.95 -16.31 8.74
N ASP A 20 9.27 -17.42 8.49
CA ASP A 20 7.81 -17.52 8.44
C ASP A 20 7.16 -17.08 9.76
N VAL A 21 7.68 -17.57 10.89
CA VAL A 21 7.20 -17.22 12.24
C VAL A 21 7.44 -15.73 12.52
N THR A 22 8.61 -15.21 12.16
CA THR A 22 8.95 -13.80 12.38
C THR A 22 8.05 -12.87 11.58
N VAL A 23 7.77 -13.21 10.32
CA VAL A 23 6.92 -12.40 9.45
C VAL A 23 5.44 -12.50 9.82
N LEU A 24 4.96 -13.68 10.23
CA LEU A 24 3.62 -13.82 10.77
C LEU A 24 3.44 -12.94 12.01
N ALA A 25 4.35 -13.03 12.98
CA ALA A 25 4.28 -12.21 14.20
C ALA A 25 4.31 -10.70 13.91
N TYR A 26 5.08 -10.27 12.90
CA TYR A 26 5.07 -8.87 12.46
C TYR A 26 3.71 -8.46 11.86
N VAL A 27 3.15 -9.28 10.97
CA VAL A 27 1.88 -9.00 10.29
C VAL A 27 0.73 -8.95 11.30
N GLU A 28 0.67 -9.90 12.22
CA GLU A 28 -0.34 -9.94 13.29
C GLU A 28 -0.24 -8.70 14.18
N ALA A 29 0.96 -8.36 14.66
CA ALA A 29 1.17 -7.17 15.48
C ALA A 29 0.78 -5.88 14.74
N HIS A 30 1.08 -5.77 13.44
CA HIS A 30 0.67 -4.63 12.63
C HIS A 30 -0.84 -4.56 12.46
N LEU A 31 -1.50 -5.70 12.21
CA LEU A 31 -2.96 -5.78 12.10
C LEU A 31 -3.65 -5.40 13.41
N ASP A 32 -3.10 -5.78 14.55
CA ASP A 32 -3.62 -5.37 15.86
C ASP A 32 -3.51 -3.86 16.06
N SER A 33 -2.36 -3.26 15.72
CA SER A 33 -2.20 -1.80 15.72
C SER A 33 -3.18 -1.10 14.78
N HIS A 34 -3.40 -1.66 13.58
CA HIS A 34 -4.34 -1.10 12.60
C HIS A 34 -5.79 -1.17 13.11
N ARG A 35 -6.17 -2.27 13.76
CA ARG A 35 -7.49 -2.42 14.39
C ARG A 35 -7.69 -1.39 15.49
N ALA A 36 -6.74 -1.28 16.41
CA ALA A 36 -6.79 -0.33 17.52
C ALA A 36 -6.91 1.12 17.03
N LEU A 37 -6.19 1.48 15.97
CA LEU A 37 -6.31 2.79 15.33
C LEU A 37 -7.72 3.03 14.75
N GLY A 38 -8.31 2.02 14.10
CA GLY A 38 -9.66 2.07 13.55
C GLY A 38 -10.72 2.24 14.64
N GLU A 39 -10.61 1.48 15.74
CA GLU A 39 -11.51 1.57 16.90
C GLU A 39 -11.43 2.95 17.56
N ALA A 40 -10.21 3.43 17.84
CA ALA A 40 -10.00 4.77 18.40
C ALA A 40 -10.46 5.91 17.46
N ALA A 41 -10.45 5.69 16.14
CA ALA A 41 -11.00 6.64 15.17
C ALA A 41 -12.54 6.64 15.19
N ALA A 42 -13.17 5.47 15.34
CA ALA A 42 -14.62 5.36 15.46
C ALA A 42 -15.14 6.04 16.72
N GLU A 43 -14.45 5.85 17.84
CA GLU A 43 -14.78 6.49 19.12
C GLU A 43 -14.67 8.02 19.02
N ARG A 44 -13.55 8.56 18.52
CA ARG A 44 -13.36 10.01 18.36
C ARG A 44 -14.35 10.65 17.38
N GLY A 45 -14.72 9.94 16.32
CA GLY A 45 -15.67 10.41 15.32
C GLY A 45 -17.07 10.71 15.88
N SER A 46 -17.46 10.04 16.97
CA SER A 46 -18.73 10.31 17.67
C SER A 46 -18.80 11.71 18.28
N GLY A 47 -17.65 12.30 18.65
CA GLY A 47 -17.58 13.60 19.32
C GLY A 47 -17.85 14.81 18.42
N TRP A 48 -17.83 14.64 17.09
CA TRP A 48 -17.99 15.73 16.11
C TRP A 48 -19.43 15.89 15.58
N GLY A 49 -20.41 15.21 16.20
CA GLY A 49 -21.84 15.51 16.01
C GLY A 49 -22.43 15.19 14.62
N ALA A 50 -21.70 14.52 13.72
CA ALA A 50 -22.12 14.33 12.32
C ALA A 50 -22.08 12.87 11.82
N GLY A 51 -21.65 11.90 12.63
CA GLY A 51 -21.50 10.51 12.22
C GLY A 51 -22.27 9.54 13.10
N ASP A 52 -23.07 8.68 12.49
CA ASP A 52 -23.61 7.48 13.13
C ASP A 52 -22.44 6.58 13.56
N HIS A 53 -22.21 6.48 14.87
CA HIS A 53 -21.12 5.71 15.46
C HIS A 53 -21.12 4.27 14.93
N ALA A 54 -22.29 3.65 14.79
CA ALA A 54 -22.41 2.29 14.28
C ALA A 54 -21.88 2.19 12.84
N LYS A 55 -22.26 3.12 11.96
CA LYS A 55 -21.72 3.17 10.59
C LYS A 55 -20.21 3.37 10.56
N MET A 56 -19.68 4.19 11.46
CA MET A 56 -18.23 4.40 11.55
C MET A 56 -17.51 3.12 11.98
N THR A 57 -17.98 2.47 13.04
CA THR A 57 -17.45 1.18 13.50
C THR A 57 -17.49 0.13 12.38
N THR A 58 -18.62 0.01 11.66
CA THR A 58 -18.73 -0.90 10.52
C THR A 58 -17.71 -0.57 9.43
N ARG A 59 -17.52 0.71 9.11
CA ARG A 59 -16.53 1.15 8.10
C ARG A 59 -15.10 0.83 8.53
N MET A 60 -14.76 1.08 9.79
CA MET A 60 -13.43 0.78 10.33
C MET A 60 -13.17 -0.73 10.38
N ALA A 61 -14.17 -1.53 10.77
CA ALA A 61 -14.10 -2.99 10.73
C ALA A 61 -13.91 -3.53 9.30
N ALA A 62 -14.62 -2.97 8.31
CA ALA A 62 -14.43 -3.33 6.90
C ALA A 62 -13.05 -2.92 6.37
N ALA A 63 -12.53 -1.76 6.77
CA ALA A 63 -11.16 -1.35 6.43
C ALA A 63 -10.11 -2.29 7.05
N HIS A 64 -10.32 -2.71 8.30
CA HIS A 64 -9.48 -3.70 8.97
C HIS A 64 -9.51 -5.05 8.27
N GLN A 65 -10.70 -5.54 7.91
CA GLN A 65 -10.83 -6.78 7.13
C GLN A 65 -10.12 -6.66 5.77
N GLY A 66 -10.22 -5.52 5.10
CA GLY A 66 -9.46 -5.26 3.87
C GLY A 66 -7.94 -5.32 4.06
N ALA A 67 -7.43 -4.88 5.23
CA ALA A 67 -6.02 -5.03 5.57
C ALA A 67 -5.62 -6.49 5.81
N VAL A 68 -6.48 -7.27 6.46
CA VAL A 68 -6.30 -8.72 6.63
C VAL A 68 -6.27 -9.41 5.27
N ASP A 69 -7.26 -9.16 4.41
CA ASP A 69 -7.35 -9.77 3.07
C ASP A 69 -6.17 -9.36 2.17
N PHE A 70 -5.64 -8.15 2.37
CA PHE A 70 -4.45 -7.69 1.70
C PHE A 70 -3.21 -8.47 2.18
N LEU A 71 -2.93 -8.51 3.49
CA LEU A 71 -1.71 -9.13 4.00
C LEU A 71 -1.75 -10.66 4.03
N MET A 72 -2.94 -11.24 4.15
CA MET A 72 -3.17 -12.68 4.32
C MET A 72 -4.20 -13.23 3.32
N PRO A 73 -3.98 -13.12 2.01
CA PRO A 73 -4.92 -13.62 1.02
C PRO A 73 -5.08 -15.15 1.16
N GLY A 74 -6.30 -15.62 1.38
CA GLY A 74 -6.58 -17.04 1.61
C GLY A 74 -6.18 -17.54 3.00
N GLY A 75 -5.90 -16.64 3.95
CA GLY A 75 -5.54 -16.98 5.33
C GLY A 75 -4.05 -17.21 5.56
N GLU A 76 -3.22 -17.13 4.52
CA GLU A 76 -1.76 -17.26 4.62
C GLU A 76 -1.07 -15.93 4.34
N VAL A 77 0.00 -15.63 5.08
CA VAL A 77 0.74 -14.37 4.94
C VAL A 77 1.39 -14.27 3.56
N SER A 78 1.05 -13.22 2.83
CA SER A 78 1.75 -12.83 1.62
C SER A 78 3.06 -12.12 1.99
N ARG A 79 4.17 -12.85 1.92
CA ARG A 79 5.49 -12.30 2.24
C ARG A 79 5.84 -11.06 1.40
N ALA A 80 5.49 -11.05 0.12
CA ALA A 80 5.70 -9.88 -0.75
C ALA A 80 4.99 -8.63 -0.20
N ARG A 81 3.74 -8.77 0.24
CA ARG A 81 2.94 -7.67 0.79
C ARG A 81 3.41 -7.26 2.18
N ALA A 82 3.85 -8.22 3.00
CA ALA A 82 4.50 -7.95 4.28
C ALA A 82 5.82 -7.18 4.10
N GLY A 83 6.65 -7.54 3.10
CA GLY A 83 7.88 -6.83 2.77
C GLY A 83 7.62 -5.40 2.25
N LEU A 84 6.59 -5.24 1.42
CA LEU A 84 6.15 -3.92 0.96
C LEU A 84 5.67 -3.05 2.14
N LEU A 85 4.85 -3.63 3.01
CA LEU A 85 4.39 -2.96 4.23
C LEU A 85 5.58 -2.55 5.11
N PHE A 86 6.55 -3.43 5.30
CA PHE A 86 7.74 -3.14 6.11
C PHE A 86 8.56 -1.98 5.53
N ILE A 87 8.78 -1.94 4.21
CA ILE A 87 9.48 -0.82 3.55
C ILE A 87 8.76 0.51 3.78
N GLU A 88 7.44 0.54 3.64
CA GLU A 88 6.64 1.75 3.78
C GLU A 88 6.49 2.18 5.26
N SER A 89 6.37 1.22 6.19
CA SER A 89 6.24 1.46 7.62
C SER A 89 7.54 1.92 8.30
N TYR A 90 8.71 1.43 7.86
CA TYR A 90 10.03 1.73 8.44
C TYR A 90 10.94 2.50 7.47
N ARG A 91 10.36 3.46 6.76
CA ARG A 91 10.99 4.23 5.68
C ARG A 91 12.26 5.00 6.06
N GLU A 92 12.51 5.19 7.35
CA GLU A 92 13.68 5.86 7.91
C GLU A 92 14.92 4.95 8.03
N LEU A 93 14.75 3.64 7.90
CA LEU A 93 15.85 2.68 8.04
C LEU A 93 16.83 2.78 6.86
N PRO A 94 18.14 2.97 7.12
CA PRO A 94 19.15 3.16 6.06
C PRO A 94 19.10 2.11 4.95
N LEU A 95 19.05 0.82 5.31
CA LEU A 95 19.02 -0.30 4.35
C LEU A 95 17.79 -0.26 3.41
N LEU A 96 16.67 0.34 3.85
CA LEU A 96 15.43 0.40 3.08
C LEU A 96 15.36 1.61 2.14
N THR A 97 16.37 2.49 2.15
CA THR A 97 16.39 3.72 1.35
C THR A 97 16.20 3.45 -0.15
N TRP A 98 16.94 2.50 -0.71
CA TRP A 98 16.88 2.19 -2.15
C TRP A 98 15.59 1.46 -2.55
N PRO A 99 15.16 0.39 -1.83
CA PRO A 99 13.84 -0.20 -2.03
C PRO A 99 12.70 0.82 -2.04
N ARG A 100 12.71 1.76 -1.08
CA ARG A 100 11.70 2.81 -0.99
C ARG A 100 11.74 3.74 -2.19
N LYS A 101 12.91 4.25 -2.57
CA LYS A 101 13.06 5.12 -3.75
C LYS A 101 12.54 4.45 -5.02
N LEU A 102 12.78 3.15 -5.17
CA LEU A 102 12.26 2.38 -6.30
C LEU A 102 10.73 2.29 -6.27
N ILE A 103 10.12 1.99 -5.11
CA ILE A 103 8.66 1.94 -4.96
C ILE A 103 8.05 3.32 -5.26
N ASP A 104 8.59 4.39 -4.68
CA ASP A 104 8.14 5.77 -4.90
C ASP A 104 8.20 6.12 -6.41
N ALA A 105 9.31 5.81 -7.09
CA ALA A 105 9.45 6.07 -8.51
C ALA A 105 8.44 5.30 -9.39
N ILE A 106 8.09 4.06 -9.01
CA ILE A 106 7.08 3.26 -9.74
C ILE A 106 5.67 3.86 -9.53
N VAL A 107 5.36 4.30 -8.32
CA VAL A 107 4.09 4.97 -8.01
C VAL A 107 3.97 6.27 -8.79
N GLU A 108 5.03 7.08 -8.82
CA GLU A 108 5.10 8.34 -9.61
C GLU A 108 4.97 8.09 -11.11
N LEU A 109 5.56 7.00 -11.62
CA LEU A 109 5.43 6.60 -13.02
C LEU A 109 3.96 6.28 -13.35
N GLU A 110 3.28 5.49 -12.52
CA GLU A 110 1.88 5.15 -12.76
C GLU A 110 0.96 6.37 -12.66
N GLU A 111 1.20 7.26 -11.69
CA GLU A 111 0.50 8.54 -11.60
C GLU A 111 0.68 9.37 -12.88
N SER A 112 1.91 9.46 -13.39
CA SER A 112 2.23 10.19 -14.62
C SER A 112 1.53 9.59 -15.85
N MET A 113 1.44 8.26 -15.92
CA MET A 113 0.71 7.58 -16.99
C MET A 113 -0.80 7.89 -16.95
N VAL A 114 -1.41 7.92 -15.77
CA VAL A 114 -2.84 8.28 -15.62
C VAL A 114 -3.07 9.74 -16.02
N LYS A 115 -2.22 10.67 -15.58
CA LYS A 115 -2.28 12.09 -15.98
C LYS A 115 -2.19 12.24 -17.50
N TRP A 116 -1.25 11.52 -18.13
CA TRP A 116 -1.09 11.53 -19.58
C TRP A 116 -2.34 11.01 -20.31
N ARG A 117 -2.91 9.87 -19.88
CA ARG A 117 -4.14 9.32 -20.49
C ARG A 117 -5.31 10.29 -20.41
N HIS A 118 -5.48 10.92 -19.25
CA HIS A 118 -6.53 11.91 -19.06
C HIS A 118 -6.32 13.15 -19.95
N ALA A 119 -5.11 13.73 -19.95
CA ALA A 119 -4.79 14.87 -20.79
C ALA A 119 -4.99 14.56 -22.29
N HIS A 120 -4.61 13.36 -22.71
CA HIS A 120 -4.83 12.87 -24.07
C HIS A 120 -6.32 12.79 -24.41
N ALA A 121 -7.14 12.19 -23.55
CA ALA A 121 -8.60 12.10 -23.74
C ALA A 121 -9.25 13.49 -23.89
N ARG A 122 -8.90 14.44 -23.01
CA ARG A 122 -9.41 15.82 -23.06
C ARG A 122 -8.95 16.57 -24.31
N MET A 123 -7.72 16.35 -24.76
CA MET A 123 -7.23 16.92 -26.02
C MET A 123 -8.02 16.37 -27.21
N VAL A 124 -8.24 15.06 -27.29
CA VAL A 124 -9.04 14.43 -28.36
C VAL A 124 -10.46 14.99 -28.37
N GLU A 125 -11.09 15.10 -27.20
CA GLU A 125 -12.44 15.66 -27.04
C GLU A 125 -12.53 17.11 -27.55
N ARG A 126 -11.52 17.93 -27.26
CA ARG A 126 -11.46 19.33 -27.74
C ARG A 126 -11.37 19.43 -29.27
N ILE A 127 -10.67 18.50 -29.92
CA ILE A 127 -10.43 18.55 -31.38
C ILE A 127 -11.57 17.92 -32.17
N MET A 128 -12.12 16.79 -31.73
CA MET A 128 -13.09 16.00 -32.50
C MET A 128 -14.44 15.81 -31.80
N GLY A 129 -14.63 16.37 -30.60
CA GLY A 129 -15.78 16.05 -29.76
C GLY A 129 -15.75 14.58 -29.34
N ARG A 130 -16.93 13.97 -29.17
CA ARG A 130 -17.09 12.54 -28.84
C ARG A 130 -17.44 11.69 -30.07
N ARG A 131 -16.88 12.01 -31.22
CA ARG A 131 -17.06 11.21 -32.45
C ARG A 131 -16.33 9.87 -32.32
N ILE A 132 -16.81 8.87 -33.06
CA ILE A 132 -16.13 7.57 -33.22
C ILE A 132 -14.72 7.83 -33.75
N GLY A 133 -13.74 7.20 -33.12
CA GLY A 133 -12.35 7.32 -33.52
C GLY A 133 -12.11 6.65 -34.88
N THR A 134 -11.12 7.12 -35.64
CA THR A 134 -10.74 6.51 -36.92
C THR A 134 -10.26 5.05 -36.78
N GLY A 135 -9.87 4.65 -35.56
CA GLY A 135 -9.57 3.26 -35.19
C GLY A 135 -10.80 2.41 -34.82
N GLY A 136 -12.03 2.90 -35.00
CA GLY A 136 -13.27 2.16 -34.74
C GLY A 136 -13.71 2.11 -33.27
N THR A 137 -13.00 2.76 -32.36
CA THR A 137 -13.38 2.86 -30.94
C THR A 137 -14.47 3.92 -30.72
N SER A 138 -15.13 3.89 -29.57
CA SER A 138 -16.06 4.95 -29.12
C SER A 138 -15.39 6.31 -28.86
N GLY A 139 -14.11 6.48 -29.25
CA GLY A 139 -13.38 7.74 -29.13
C GLY A 139 -13.06 8.07 -27.67
N VAL A 140 -13.57 9.20 -27.20
CA VAL A 140 -13.27 9.74 -25.85
C VAL A 140 -13.71 8.77 -24.74
N ASP A 141 -14.85 8.10 -24.90
CA ASP A 141 -15.36 7.17 -23.87
C ASP A 141 -14.38 6.01 -23.63
N TYR A 142 -13.85 5.41 -24.70
CA TYR A 142 -12.82 4.38 -24.62
C TYR A 142 -11.55 4.91 -23.94
N LEU A 143 -11.11 6.13 -24.27
CA LEU A 143 -9.92 6.74 -23.67
C LEU A 143 -10.11 7.01 -22.17
N ASP A 144 -11.29 7.49 -21.76
CA ASP A 144 -11.63 7.70 -20.35
C ASP A 144 -11.58 6.38 -19.57
N MET A 145 -12.09 5.28 -20.14
CA MET A 145 -11.97 3.95 -19.54
C MET A 145 -10.51 3.55 -19.32
N THR A 146 -9.61 3.89 -20.25
CA THR A 146 -8.18 3.55 -20.09
C THR A 146 -7.51 4.24 -18.90
N SER A 147 -8.06 5.35 -18.42
CA SER A 147 -7.54 6.08 -17.26
C SER A 147 -7.85 5.38 -15.93
N GLN A 148 -8.78 4.42 -15.93
CA GLN A 148 -9.15 3.66 -14.72
C GLN A 148 -8.21 2.47 -14.43
N TYR A 149 -7.38 2.06 -15.39
CA TYR A 149 -6.49 0.92 -15.21
C TYR A 149 -5.35 1.23 -14.23
N ARG A 150 -5.25 0.38 -13.19
CA ARG A 150 -4.11 0.30 -12.25
C ARG A 150 -3.36 -1.02 -12.46
N ILE A 151 -2.07 -0.92 -12.77
CA ILE A 151 -1.12 -2.01 -12.93
C ILE A 151 -0.54 -2.37 -11.55
N PHE A 152 -0.06 -1.40 -10.77
CA PHE A 152 0.66 -1.65 -9.51
C PHE A 152 -0.25 -1.57 -8.28
N LYS A 153 -1.35 -2.34 -8.29
CA LYS A 153 -2.41 -2.28 -7.27
C LYS A 153 -1.89 -2.40 -5.82
N ASP A 154 -0.95 -3.31 -5.58
CA ASP A 154 -0.41 -3.54 -4.23
C ASP A 154 0.36 -2.33 -3.69
N LEU A 155 1.07 -1.58 -4.55
CA LEU A 155 1.78 -0.36 -4.14
C LEU A 155 0.81 0.74 -3.69
N TRP A 156 -0.38 0.81 -4.30
CA TRP A 156 -1.43 1.73 -3.84
C TRP A 156 -2.17 1.20 -2.61
N GLY A 157 -2.43 -0.11 -2.57
CA GLY A 157 -3.15 -0.77 -1.49
C GLY A 157 -2.41 -0.70 -0.15
N VAL A 158 -1.09 -0.90 -0.13
CA VAL A 158 -0.32 -0.85 1.13
C VAL A 158 -0.45 0.51 1.86
N ARG A 159 -0.61 1.60 1.11
CA ARG A 159 -0.70 2.97 1.68
C ARG A 159 -1.99 3.16 2.49
N THR A 160 -3.02 2.34 2.26
CA THR A 160 -4.29 2.44 2.99
C THR A 160 -4.27 1.72 4.34
N ILE A 161 -3.25 0.92 4.61
CA ILE A 161 -3.15 0.07 5.81
C ILE A 161 -1.99 0.48 6.73
N LEU A 162 -1.37 1.64 6.47
CA LEU A 162 -0.30 2.18 7.29
C LEU A 162 -0.85 2.70 8.62
N VAL A 163 -0.10 2.46 9.69
CA VAL A 163 -0.35 3.02 11.02
C VAL A 163 0.65 4.14 11.31
N LYS A 164 0.40 4.93 12.36
CA LYS A 164 1.35 5.98 12.73
C LYS A 164 2.67 5.38 13.19
N PRO A 165 3.82 6.07 12.99
CA PRO A 165 5.12 5.57 13.44
C PRO A 165 5.19 5.21 14.94
N GLN A 166 4.36 5.83 15.79
CA GLN A 166 4.30 5.53 17.22
C GLN A 166 3.46 4.28 17.56
N GLU A 167 2.59 3.86 16.64
CA GLU A 167 1.66 2.75 16.82
C GLU A 167 2.11 1.49 16.06
N ARG A 168 3.15 1.57 15.22
CA ARG A 168 3.71 0.41 14.51
C ARG A 168 4.43 -0.54 15.48
N PRO A 169 4.56 -1.84 15.14
CA PRO A 169 5.31 -2.79 15.96
C PRO A 169 6.74 -2.33 16.27
N ALA A 170 7.25 -2.66 17.46
CA ALA A 170 8.62 -2.35 17.82
C ALA A 170 9.60 -3.10 16.91
N LEU A 171 10.58 -2.38 16.35
CA LEU A 171 11.58 -2.97 15.46
C LEU A 171 12.48 -3.94 16.25
N ARG A 172 12.62 -5.16 15.74
CA ARG A 172 13.60 -6.15 16.23
C ARG A 172 14.86 -6.12 15.37
N ASN A 173 16.00 -6.40 15.99
CA ASN A 173 17.32 -6.43 15.34
C ASN A 173 17.62 -5.15 14.54
N ALA A 174 17.45 -3.98 15.18
CA ALA A 174 17.56 -2.68 14.51
C ALA A 174 18.96 -2.44 13.90
N GLU A 175 19.99 -3.00 14.52
CA GLU A 175 21.38 -2.98 14.05
C GLU A 175 21.56 -3.56 12.65
N PHE A 176 20.71 -4.52 12.25
CA PHE A 176 20.73 -5.10 10.90
C PHE A 176 20.49 -4.06 9.80
N TYR A 177 19.76 -2.98 10.11
CA TYR A 177 19.37 -1.95 9.16
C TYR A 177 20.24 -0.70 9.20
N GLY A 178 21.21 -0.65 10.13
CA GLY A 178 22.13 0.46 10.29
C GLY A 178 23.20 0.54 9.20
N TYR A 179 24.00 1.60 9.24
CA TYR A 179 25.22 1.66 8.42
C TYR A 179 26.32 0.86 9.10
N THR A 180 26.79 -0.21 8.49
CA THR A 180 28.09 -0.81 8.82
C THR A 180 29.18 0.03 8.17
N ALA A 181 29.69 1.01 8.91
CA ALA A 181 30.93 1.69 8.55
C ALA A 181 32.09 0.86 9.10
N GLU A 182 32.53 -0.16 8.36
CA GLU A 182 33.91 -0.64 8.53
C GLU A 182 34.81 0.36 7.78
N SER A 183 35.60 1.13 8.52
CA SER A 183 36.68 1.98 8.00
C SER A 183 37.97 1.18 7.87
#